data_AF-A0A5B8IMV5-F1
#
_entry.id   AF-A0A5B8IMV5-F1
#
_cell.length_a   1.000
_cell.length_b   1.000
_cell.length_c   1.000
_cell.angle_alpha   90.00
_cell.angle_beta   90.00
_cell.angle_gamma   90.00
#
_symmetry.space_group_name_H-M   'P 1'
#
loop_
_entity.id
_entity.type
_entity.pdbx_description
1 polymer ?
#
loop_
_entity_poly.entity_id
_entity_poly.type
_entity_poly.pdbx_seq_one_letter_code
_entity_poly.pdbx_strand_id
1 'polypeptide(L)'
;MHADDQVGEGVPADLAEFLRSTDDGRPVTIVPSVCGGCGGRVFSVLIDDVEGGAERMCTGCGGRAFLADSEEFWAEADPGEAACPCGGEEFEAAVAFSLTDDGSVRWVTIGLRCRKDGAVGVYADWKIDYGPTDHLLTLA
;
A
#
# COMPACT_ATOMS: atom_id res chain seq x y z
N MET A 1 12.26 15.13 5.54
CA MET A 1 11.77 14.61 6.83
C MET A 1 10.86 15.67 7.40
N HIS A 2 9.55 15.48 7.25
CA HIS A 2 8.59 16.29 7.99
C HIS A 2 8.53 15.75 9.42
N ALA A 3 8.35 16.64 10.40
CA ALA A 3 8.32 16.25 11.82
C ALA A 3 7.15 15.30 12.14
N ASP A 4 6.17 15.23 11.25
CA ASP A 4 4.89 14.54 11.41
C ASP A 4 4.77 13.26 10.55
N ASP A 5 5.85 12.84 9.86
CA ASP A 5 5.85 11.58 9.11
C ASP A 5 5.75 10.38 10.08
N GLN A 6 4.77 9.50 9.89
CA GLN A 6 4.56 8.31 10.72
C GLN A 6 4.83 7.05 9.91
N VAL A 7 5.61 6.11 10.46
CA VAL A 7 5.88 4.81 9.82
C VAL A 7 5.59 3.70 10.80
N GLY A 8 4.67 2.81 10.43
CA GLY A 8 4.25 1.68 11.23
C GLY A 8 5.35 0.62 11.38
N GLU A 9 5.26 -0.14 12.47
CA GLU A 9 6.27 -1.14 12.80
C GLU A 9 6.29 -2.31 11.79
N GLY A 10 7.48 -2.57 11.24
CA GLY A 10 7.71 -3.66 10.29
C GLY A 10 7.49 -3.26 8.81
N VAL A 11 7.42 -1.96 8.50
CA VAL A 11 7.69 -1.46 7.14
C VAL A 11 9.21 -1.56 6.88
N PRO A 12 9.64 -2.19 5.77
CA PRO A 12 11.05 -2.18 5.38
C PRO A 12 11.60 -0.75 5.20
N ALA A 13 12.82 -0.51 5.65
CA ALA A 13 13.38 0.85 5.70
C ALA A 13 13.55 1.48 4.30
N ASP A 14 13.96 0.68 3.32
CA ASP A 14 14.07 1.07 1.90
C ASP A 14 12.72 1.41 1.30
N LEU A 15 11.68 0.61 1.60
CA LEU A 15 10.32 0.89 1.15
C LEU A 15 9.74 2.16 1.79
N ALA A 16 9.98 2.37 3.09
CA ALA A 16 9.55 3.58 3.79
C ALA A 16 10.27 4.82 3.26
N GLU A 17 11.58 4.76 2.99
CA GLU A 17 12.33 5.86 2.39
C GLU A 17 11.80 6.19 1.00
N PHE A 18 11.59 5.17 0.17
CA PHE A 18 11.04 5.32 -1.17
C PHE A 18 9.66 5.97 -1.16
N LEU A 19 8.71 5.44 -0.37
CA LEU A 19 7.35 5.97 -0.27
C LEU A 19 7.28 7.40 0.31
N ARG A 20 8.21 7.80 1.17
CA ARG A 20 8.29 9.21 1.61
C ARG A 20 8.69 10.15 0.47
N SER A 21 9.46 9.66 -0.49
CA SER A 21 9.95 10.47 -1.61
C SER A 21 8.91 10.68 -2.72
N THR A 22 7.79 9.94 -2.67
CA THR A 22 6.73 10.01 -3.70
C THR A 22 5.69 11.10 -3.44
N ASP A 23 5.70 11.73 -2.25
CA ASP A 23 4.77 12.83 -1.94
C ASP A 23 5.43 14.22 -2.13
N ASP A 24 4.60 15.24 -2.41
CA ASP A 24 4.99 16.63 -2.67
C ASP A 24 5.40 17.44 -1.41
N GLY A 25 5.82 16.80 -0.32
CA GLY A 25 6.22 17.47 0.92
C GLY A 25 5.10 17.72 1.93
N ARG A 26 4.04 16.92 1.88
CA ARG A 26 3.02 16.79 2.92
C ARG A 26 3.41 15.67 3.91
N PRO A 27 2.82 15.68 5.11
CA PRO A 27 2.97 14.57 6.04
C PRO A 27 2.46 13.28 5.41
N VAL A 28 3.19 12.19 5.65
CA VAL A 28 2.81 10.86 5.20
C VAL A 28 2.70 9.89 6.38
N THR A 29 1.63 9.10 6.39
CA THR A 29 1.48 7.94 7.27
C THR A 29 1.67 6.66 6.46
N ILE A 30 2.65 5.85 6.82
CA ILE A 30 2.97 4.60 6.11
C ILE A 30 2.63 3.40 7.01
N VAL A 31 1.74 2.54 6.54
CA VAL A 31 1.26 1.36 7.28
C VAL A 31 1.73 0.09 6.56
N PRO A 32 2.37 -0.86 7.27
CA PRO A 32 2.75 -2.13 6.67
C PRO A 32 1.53 -3.03 6.50
N SER A 33 1.53 -3.84 5.46
CA SER A 33 0.53 -4.88 5.31
C SER A 33 0.88 -6.11 6.14
N VAL A 34 -0.06 -6.57 6.96
CA VAL A 34 0.09 -7.76 7.81
C VAL A 34 -1.12 -8.66 7.63
N CYS A 35 -0.90 -9.96 7.49
CA CYS A 35 -2.00 -10.91 7.40
C CYS A 35 -2.66 -11.06 8.78
N GLY A 36 -3.93 -10.70 8.91
CA GLY A 36 -4.69 -10.91 10.16
C GLY A 36 -4.87 -12.39 10.56
N GLY A 37 -4.75 -13.32 9.60
CA GLY A 37 -4.89 -14.76 9.86
C GLY A 37 -3.64 -15.44 10.41
N CYS A 38 -2.45 -15.10 9.90
CA CYS A 38 -1.19 -15.77 10.28
C CYS A 38 -0.04 -14.83 10.68
N GLY A 39 -0.24 -13.51 10.64
CA GLY A 39 0.80 -12.52 10.89
C GLY A 39 1.85 -12.39 9.79
N GLY A 40 1.71 -13.12 8.68
CA GLY A 40 2.61 -13.07 7.54
C GLY A 40 2.64 -11.70 6.86
N ARG A 41 3.79 -11.36 6.26
CA ARG A 41 4.05 -10.06 5.61
C ARG A 41 4.43 -10.16 4.14
N VAL A 42 4.34 -11.36 3.58
CA VAL A 42 4.65 -11.64 2.18
C VAL A 42 3.36 -11.97 1.45
N PHE A 43 3.16 -11.33 0.31
CA PHE A 43 1.93 -11.38 -0.45
C PHE A 43 2.23 -11.47 -1.95
N SER A 44 1.36 -12.18 -2.68
CA SER A 44 1.11 -11.86 -4.08
C SER A 44 0.05 -10.76 -4.13
N VAL A 45 0.16 -9.83 -5.08
CA VAL A 45 -0.70 -8.64 -5.13
C VAL A 45 -1.33 -8.52 -6.51
N LEU A 46 -2.63 -8.30 -6.52
CA LEU A 46 -3.40 -7.92 -7.69
C LEU A 46 -3.58 -6.42 -7.68
N ILE A 47 -3.36 -5.76 -8.82
CA ILE A 47 -3.37 -4.31 -8.97
C ILE A 47 -4.25 -3.96 -10.17
N ASP A 48 -5.19 -3.04 -9.97
CA ASP A 48 -5.82 -2.29 -11.06
C ASP A 48 -5.15 -0.92 -11.12
N ASP A 49 -4.32 -0.71 -12.15
CA ASP A 49 -3.58 0.54 -12.37
C ASP A 49 -4.38 1.58 -13.17
N VAL A 50 -5.59 1.22 -13.63
CA VAL A 50 -6.48 2.10 -14.41
C VAL A 50 -7.52 2.76 -13.52
N GLU A 51 -8.31 1.95 -12.81
CA GLU A 51 -9.36 2.45 -11.91
C GLU A 51 -8.82 2.71 -10.49
N GLY A 52 -7.63 2.17 -10.19
CA GLY A 52 -7.02 2.28 -8.88
C GLY A 52 -7.58 1.23 -7.91
N GLY A 53 -6.76 0.27 -7.54
CA GLY A 53 -7.14 -0.71 -6.54
C GLY A 53 -6.09 -1.78 -6.33
N ALA A 54 -6.11 -2.39 -5.15
CA ALA A 54 -5.22 -3.48 -4.83
C ALA A 54 -5.86 -4.52 -3.90
N GLU A 55 -5.71 -5.80 -4.27
CA GLU A 55 -5.98 -6.94 -3.40
C GLU A 55 -4.66 -7.68 -3.15
N ARG A 56 -4.44 -8.09 -1.91
CA ARG A 56 -3.30 -8.95 -1.57
C ARG A 56 -3.77 -10.34 -1.18
N MET A 57 -2.97 -11.35 -1.50
CA MET A 57 -3.12 -12.72 -1.01
C MET A 57 -1.87 -13.12 -0.24
N CYS A 58 -2.04 -13.56 1.01
CA CYS A 58 -0.92 -13.99 1.85
C CYS A 58 -0.32 -15.29 1.34
N THR A 59 0.99 -15.32 1.11
CA THR A 59 1.67 -16.54 0.63
C THR A 59 1.79 -17.63 1.70
N GLY A 60 1.64 -17.26 2.99
CA GLY A 60 1.70 -18.20 4.10
C GLY A 60 0.40 -18.96 4.37
N CYS A 61 -0.77 -18.33 4.22
CA CYS A 61 -2.06 -18.96 4.54
C CYS A 61 -3.13 -18.84 3.45
N GLY A 62 -2.85 -18.15 2.34
CA GLY A 62 -3.80 -17.89 1.26
C GLY A 62 -4.89 -16.86 1.58
N GLY A 63 -4.88 -16.26 2.78
CA GLY A 63 -5.85 -15.24 3.17
C GLY A 63 -5.75 -14.00 2.31
N ARG A 64 -6.91 -13.52 1.83
CA ARG A 64 -7.02 -12.34 0.96
C ARG A 64 -7.54 -11.14 1.74
N ALA A 65 -7.12 -9.95 1.34
CA ALA A 65 -7.63 -8.69 1.86
C ALA A 65 -7.37 -7.57 0.85
N PHE A 66 -8.28 -6.61 0.79
CA PHE A 66 -8.08 -5.36 0.07
C PHE A 66 -7.08 -4.46 0.80
N LEU A 67 -6.36 -3.64 0.04
CA LEU A 67 -5.52 -2.57 0.60
C LEU A 67 -6.31 -1.26 0.55
N ALA A 68 -6.27 -0.48 1.63
CA ALA A 68 -7.07 0.74 1.77
C ALA A 68 -8.57 0.50 1.45
N ASP A 69 -9.19 1.36 0.66
CA ASP A 69 -10.59 1.35 0.24
C ASP A 69 -10.85 0.57 -1.06
N SER A 70 -9.90 -0.24 -1.54
CA SER A 70 -10.03 -0.91 -2.84
C SER A 70 -11.26 -1.81 -2.97
N GLU A 71 -11.85 -2.30 -1.86
CA GLU A 71 -13.08 -3.10 -1.89
C GLU A 71 -14.24 -2.35 -2.57
N GLU A 72 -14.33 -1.03 -2.41
CA GLU A 72 -15.45 -0.23 -2.90
C GLU A 72 -15.53 -0.21 -4.44
N PHE A 73 -14.40 -0.35 -5.12
CA PHE A 73 -14.27 -0.27 -6.57
C PHE A 73 -13.99 -1.62 -7.24
N TRP A 74 -13.70 -2.65 -6.44
CA TRP A 74 -13.21 -3.94 -6.94
C TRP A 74 -14.19 -4.69 -7.85
N ALA A 75 -15.50 -4.45 -7.69
CA ALA A 75 -16.52 -5.13 -8.50
C ALA A 75 -16.42 -4.79 -10.00
N GLU A 76 -15.85 -3.62 -10.34
CA GLU A 76 -15.69 -3.12 -11.69
C GLU A 76 -14.23 -3.15 -12.16
N ALA A 77 -13.30 -3.57 -11.29
CA ALA A 77 -11.87 -3.62 -11.55
C ALA A 77 -11.48 -4.77 -12.52
N ASP A 78 -10.42 -4.55 -13.28
CA ASP A 78 -9.76 -5.57 -14.11
C ASP A 78 -8.28 -5.74 -13.70
N PRO A 79 -8.03 -6.34 -12.52
CA PRO A 79 -6.71 -6.30 -11.90
C PRO A 79 -5.73 -7.30 -12.53
N GLY A 80 -4.49 -6.85 -12.72
CA GLY A 80 -3.35 -7.67 -13.12
C GLY A 80 -2.48 -8.12 -11.95
N GLU A 81 -1.74 -9.22 -12.13
CA GLU A 81 -0.75 -9.68 -11.14
C GLU A 81 0.45 -8.73 -11.11
N ALA A 82 0.79 -8.23 -9.93
CA ALA A 82 1.99 -7.45 -9.73
C ALA A 82 3.23 -8.34 -9.94
N ALA A 83 4.13 -7.88 -10.81
CA ALA A 83 5.40 -8.53 -11.06
C ALA A 83 6.55 -7.52 -10.98
N CYS A 84 7.67 -7.95 -10.40
CA CYS A 84 8.92 -7.20 -10.43
C CYS A 84 9.62 -7.45 -11.77
N PRO A 85 10.33 -6.47 -12.37
CA PRO A 85 11.14 -6.69 -13.58
C PRO A 85 12.16 -7.84 -13.48
N CYS A 86 12.57 -8.25 -12.28
CA CYS A 86 13.41 -9.44 -12.06
C CYS A 86 12.65 -10.78 -12.16
N GLY A 87 11.34 -10.75 -12.43
CA GLY A 87 10.43 -11.89 -12.44
C GLY A 87 10.13 -12.43 -11.03
N GLY A 88 10.01 -11.54 -10.04
CA GLY A 88 9.54 -11.90 -8.69
C GLY A 88 8.08 -11.49 -8.51
N GLU A 89 7.29 -12.33 -7.86
CA GLU A 89 5.83 -12.17 -7.69
C GLU A 89 5.41 -12.13 -6.20
N GLU A 90 6.39 -12.14 -5.30
CA GLU A 90 6.19 -12.09 -3.85
C GLU A 90 6.76 -10.78 -3.29
N PHE A 91 5.93 -10.07 -2.52
CA PHE A 91 6.23 -8.73 -2.05
C PHE A 91 5.93 -8.53 -0.57
N GLU A 92 6.73 -7.68 0.07
CA GLU A 92 6.31 -6.96 1.28
C GLU A 92 5.55 -5.70 0.82
N ALA A 93 4.32 -5.52 1.29
CA ALA A 93 3.46 -4.41 0.88
C ALA A 93 3.34 -3.37 2.01
N ALA A 94 3.28 -2.10 1.65
CA ALA A 94 2.93 -1.00 2.54
C ALA A 94 2.04 0.01 1.82
N VAL A 95 1.18 0.69 2.58
CA VAL A 95 0.33 1.76 2.08
C VAL A 95 0.82 3.07 2.66
N ALA A 96 1.08 4.06 1.81
CA ALA A 96 1.38 5.43 2.22
C ALA A 96 0.14 6.30 2.01
N PHE A 97 -0.20 7.06 3.03
CA PHE A 97 -1.29 8.02 3.03
C PHE A 97 -0.73 9.43 3.09
N SER A 98 -0.83 10.17 1.99
CA SER A 98 -0.51 11.59 1.99
C SER A 98 -1.64 12.36 2.64
N LEU A 99 -1.32 13.22 3.60
CA LEU A 99 -2.33 13.94 4.39
C LEU A 99 -2.46 15.40 3.95
N THR A 100 -3.66 15.95 4.10
CA THR A 100 -3.91 17.39 4.06
C THR A 100 -3.51 18.05 5.38
N ASP A 101 -3.54 19.40 5.42
CA ASP A 101 -3.18 20.16 6.63
C ASP A 101 -4.10 19.88 7.83
N ASP A 102 -5.35 19.45 7.59
CA ASP A 102 -6.31 19.01 8.61
C ASP A 102 -6.18 17.53 9.00
N GLY A 103 -5.21 16.81 8.41
CA GLY A 103 -4.93 15.40 8.70
C GLY A 103 -5.78 14.39 7.93
N SER A 104 -6.68 14.86 7.05
CA SER A 104 -7.46 14.00 6.17
C SER A 104 -6.57 13.35 5.11
N VAL A 105 -6.89 12.12 4.70
CA VAL A 105 -6.18 11.45 3.60
C VAL A 105 -6.53 12.14 2.28
N ARG A 106 -5.50 12.55 1.55
CA ARG A 106 -5.59 13.13 0.20
C ARG A 106 -5.25 12.13 -0.88
N TRP A 107 -4.32 11.24 -0.60
CA TRP A 107 -3.77 10.31 -1.58
C TRP A 107 -3.43 8.98 -0.91
N VAL A 108 -3.71 7.89 -1.62
CA VAL A 108 -3.30 6.54 -1.25
C VAL A 108 -2.24 6.08 -2.23
N THR A 109 -1.14 5.53 -1.73
CA THR A 109 -0.05 4.99 -2.56
C THR A 109 0.31 3.59 -2.09
N ILE A 110 0.23 2.62 -2.99
CA ILE A 110 0.58 1.22 -2.74
C ILE A 110 2.03 0.99 -3.13
N GLY A 111 2.88 0.78 -2.12
CA GLY A 111 4.29 0.46 -2.29
C GLY A 111 4.55 -1.02 -2.10
N LEU A 112 5.27 -1.63 -3.04
CA LEU A 112 5.72 -3.01 -2.94
C LEU A 112 7.24 -3.08 -2.91
N ARG A 113 7.75 -4.02 -2.10
CA ARG A 113 9.16 -4.40 -2.05
C ARG A 113 9.31 -5.87 -2.44
N CYS A 114 10.00 -6.14 -3.53
CA CYS A 114 10.19 -7.50 -4.03
C CYS A 114 11.04 -8.33 -3.06
N ARG A 115 10.56 -9.53 -2.73
CA ARG A 115 11.31 -10.46 -1.86
C ARG A 115 12.55 -11.06 -2.53
N LYS A 116 12.61 -11.04 -3.87
CA LYS A 116 13.65 -11.70 -4.65
C LYS A 116 14.93 -10.87 -4.78
N ASP A 117 14.79 -9.58 -5.13
CA ASP A 117 15.92 -8.67 -5.36
C ASP A 117 15.92 -7.43 -4.46
N GLY A 118 14.86 -7.22 -3.68
CA GLY A 118 14.70 -6.07 -2.79
C GLY A 118 14.29 -4.78 -3.50
N ALA A 119 13.95 -4.82 -4.81
CA ALA A 119 13.50 -3.64 -5.53
C ALA A 119 12.19 -3.10 -4.92
N VAL A 120 12.09 -1.78 -4.79
CA VAL A 120 10.92 -1.07 -4.28
C VAL A 120 10.27 -0.27 -5.41
N GLY A 121 8.94 -0.16 -5.40
CA GLY A 121 8.20 0.59 -6.41
C GLY A 121 6.79 0.94 -5.96
N VAL A 122 6.22 1.98 -6.57
CA VAL A 122 4.78 2.26 -6.53
C VAL A 122 4.12 1.41 -7.60
N TYR A 123 3.05 0.70 -7.22
CA TYR A 123 2.30 -0.16 -8.12
C TYR A 123 0.91 0.38 -8.43
N ALA A 124 0.30 1.09 -7.48
CA ALA A 124 -0.93 1.85 -7.70
C ALA A 124 -0.94 3.06 -6.78
N ASP A 125 -1.60 4.11 -7.22
CA ASP A 125 -1.90 5.27 -6.40
C ASP A 125 -3.17 5.94 -6.89
N TRP A 126 -3.92 6.52 -5.96
CA TRP A 126 -5.15 7.23 -6.29
C TRP A 126 -5.41 8.37 -5.32
N LYS A 127 -6.13 9.36 -5.84
CA LYS A 127 -6.55 10.53 -5.09
C LYS A 127 -7.84 10.24 -4.34
N ILE A 128 -7.91 10.70 -3.11
CA ILE A 128 -9.13 10.70 -2.30
C ILE A 128 -9.82 12.05 -2.45
N ASP A 129 -11.04 12.02 -2.97
CA ASP A 129 -11.89 13.21 -3.21
C ASP A 129 -13.20 13.17 -2.39
N TYR A 130 -13.24 12.35 -1.34
CA TYR A 130 -14.35 12.23 -0.40
C TYR A 130 -13.90 12.41 1.05
N GLY A 131 -14.86 12.53 1.97
CA GLY A 131 -14.59 12.55 3.40
C GLY A 131 -15.83 12.18 4.21
N PRO A 132 -15.67 11.75 5.48
CA PRO A 132 -14.42 11.67 6.26
C PRO A 132 -13.51 10.49 5.87
N THR A 133 -12.21 10.57 6.19
CA THR A 133 -11.18 9.61 5.72
C THR A 133 -10.49 8.82 6.83
N ASP A 134 -10.87 9.01 8.09
CA ASP A 134 -10.23 8.39 9.26
C ASP A 134 -10.17 6.85 9.17
N HIS A 135 -11.19 6.25 8.55
CA HIS A 135 -11.30 4.80 8.38
C HIS A 135 -10.15 4.21 7.54
N LEU A 136 -9.59 4.96 6.59
CA LEU A 136 -8.44 4.55 5.76
C LEU A 136 -7.18 4.32 6.59
N LEU A 137 -7.00 5.09 7.67
CA LEU A 137 -5.82 5.01 8.53
C LEU A 137 -5.89 3.84 9.52
N THR A 138 -7.06 3.21 9.67
CA THR A 138 -7.30 2.14 10.66
C THR A 138 -7.10 0.72 10.13
N LEU A 139 -6.49 0.57 8.94
CA LEU A 139 -6.22 -0.74 8.32
C LEU A 139 -5.69 -1.77 9.34
N ALA A 140 -6.51 -2.79 9.62
CA ALA A 140 -6.24 -3.91 10.52
C ALA A 140 -5.99 -5.21 9.74
#